data_AF-A0A2A2VGY8-F1
#
_entry.id   AF-A0A2A2VGY8-F1
#
_cell.length_a   1.000
_cell.length_b   1.000
_cell.length_c   1.000
_cell.angle_alpha   90.00
_cell.angle_beta   90.00
_cell.angle_gamma   90.00
#
_symmetry.space_group_name_H-M   'P 1'
#
loop_
_entity.id
_entity.type
_entity.pdbx_description
1 polymer ?
#
loop_
_entity_poly.entity_id
_entity_poly.type
_entity_poly.pdbx_seq_one_letter_code
_entity_poly.pdbx_strand_id
1 'polypeptide(L)'
;MRQFLIPLMLLIPISVNAQSGGQHPQHGSMPMDHQHHMMMQQGGHASQHQMTQEPTQPGQDAFAAVQEIVQILEADPRTDWSKVNIDALREHLVDMSNVTLAAQVKAEPFEGGIRYVVTGAGPVVGSVQRMITAHAATMNGYTGWQFKATNVEGGAVLEVRVPESDAAKLKALGFIGVMTRGMHHQEHHLMIARGEHPHG
;
A
#
# COMPACT_ATOMS: atom_id res chain seq x y z
N MET A 1 -7.64 23.70 50.84
CA MET A 1 -8.89 22.90 50.86
C MET A 1 -9.06 22.29 49.47
N ARG A 2 -8.95 20.97 49.36
CA ARG A 2 -9.00 20.20 48.11
C ARG A 2 -10.46 19.91 47.75
N GLN A 3 -10.90 20.26 46.54
CA GLN A 3 -12.15 19.78 45.97
C GLN A 3 -11.82 18.86 44.79
N PHE A 4 -12.20 17.60 44.92
CA PHE A 4 -12.15 16.60 43.85
C PHE A 4 -13.51 16.58 43.14
N LEU A 5 -13.52 16.80 41.83
CA LEU A 5 -14.67 16.49 40.98
C LEU A 5 -14.36 15.20 40.20
N ILE A 6 -15.20 14.19 40.41
CA ILE A 6 -15.21 12.90 39.70
C ILE A 6 -16.23 13.05 38.56
N PRO A 7 -15.87 12.82 37.28
CA PRO A 7 -16.86 12.70 36.22
C PRO A 7 -17.41 11.27 36.14
N LEU A 8 -18.74 11.22 36.10
CA LEU A 8 -19.64 10.08 36.00
C LEU A 8 -19.47 9.37 34.64
N MET A 9 -19.16 8.07 34.69
CA MET A 9 -19.00 7.20 33.52
C MET A 9 -20.39 6.63 33.13
N LEU A 10 -20.90 6.99 31.95
CA LEU A 10 -22.17 6.51 31.42
C LEU A 10 -21.93 5.21 30.60
N LEU A 11 -22.43 4.08 31.10
CA LEU A 11 -22.40 2.78 30.42
C LEU A 11 -23.59 2.67 29.46
N ILE A 12 -23.32 2.40 28.18
CA ILE A 12 -24.34 2.09 27.17
C ILE A 12 -24.54 0.56 27.15
N PRO A 13 -25.77 0.04 27.23
CA PRO A 13 -26.03 -1.39 27.20
C PRO A 13 -25.85 -1.98 25.79
N ILE A 14 -25.21 -3.15 25.74
CA ILE A 14 -25.09 -4.01 24.56
C ILE A 14 -26.39 -4.82 24.44
N SER A 15 -27.15 -4.61 23.36
CA SER A 15 -28.29 -5.47 23.03
C SER A 15 -27.81 -6.74 22.34
N VAL A 16 -27.94 -7.87 23.03
CA VAL A 16 -27.80 -9.22 22.47
C VAL A 16 -29.15 -9.63 21.85
N ASN A 17 -29.20 -9.80 20.53
CA ASN A 17 -30.33 -10.44 19.88
C ASN A 17 -30.02 -11.93 19.66
N ALA A 18 -30.64 -12.77 20.49
CA ALA A 18 -30.77 -14.20 20.28
C ALA A 18 -32.20 -14.50 19.82
N GLN A 19 -32.34 -15.09 18.64
CA GLN A 19 -33.55 -15.71 18.09
C GLN A 19 -33.08 -16.68 17.01
N SER A 20 -33.65 -17.85 16.76
CA SER A 20 -34.48 -18.83 17.48
C SER A 20 -34.68 -19.94 16.45
N GLY A 21 -34.75 -21.21 16.88
CA GLY A 21 -34.75 -22.38 15.99
C GLY A 21 -35.95 -22.54 15.05
N GLY A 22 -35.76 -23.43 14.08
CA GLY A 22 -36.79 -24.10 13.26
C GLY A 22 -36.11 -25.27 12.55
N GLN A 23 -36.10 -26.47 13.13
CA GLN A 23 -37.06 -27.57 12.93
C GLN A 23 -37.17 -28.08 11.48
N HIS A 24 -36.56 -29.26 11.28
CA HIS A 24 -36.77 -30.23 10.21
C HIS A 24 -38.25 -30.61 10.05
N PRO A 25 -38.67 -30.89 8.81
CA PRO A 25 -39.64 -31.94 8.54
C PRO A 25 -38.97 -33.11 7.79
N GLN A 26 -39.00 -34.29 8.43
CA GLN A 26 -38.95 -35.57 7.73
C GLN A 26 -40.34 -35.87 7.16
N HIS A 27 -40.43 -36.27 5.90
CA HIS A 27 -41.58 -37.04 5.43
C HIS A 27 -41.24 -37.84 4.16
N GLY A 28 -41.57 -39.14 4.18
CA GLY A 28 -42.05 -39.86 3.00
C GLY A 28 -41.08 -40.76 2.27
N SER A 29 -40.78 -41.92 2.85
CA SER A 29 -40.33 -43.11 2.11
C SER A 29 -41.49 -43.72 1.31
N MET A 30 -41.32 -43.86 -0.01
CA MET A 30 -42.06 -44.83 -0.83
C MET A 30 -41.06 -45.67 -1.65
N PRO A 31 -41.22 -47.00 -1.71
CA PRO A 31 -40.30 -47.89 -2.41
C PRO A 31 -40.61 -47.89 -3.91
N MET A 32 -39.60 -47.64 -4.74
CA MET A 32 -39.68 -47.91 -6.18
C MET A 32 -38.95 -49.22 -6.49
N ASP A 33 -39.68 -50.03 -7.23
CA ASP A 33 -39.44 -51.39 -7.66
C ASP A 33 -38.05 -51.63 -8.30
N HIS A 34 -37.46 -52.78 -7.98
CA HIS A 34 -36.21 -53.28 -8.56
C HIS A 34 -36.54 -54.23 -9.71
N GLN A 35 -36.55 -53.72 -10.95
CA GLN A 35 -36.49 -54.58 -12.13
C GLN A 35 -35.59 -54.02 -13.24
N HIS A 36 -34.44 -54.70 -13.40
CA HIS A 36 -33.66 -54.89 -14.61
C HIS A 36 -33.12 -53.67 -15.38
N HIS A 37 -31.84 -53.36 -15.18
CA HIS A 37 -30.90 -53.09 -16.28
C HIS A 37 -29.49 -53.54 -15.88
N MET A 38 -29.07 -54.70 -16.42
CA MET A 38 -27.67 -55.11 -16.51
C MET A 38 -27.06 -54.51 -17.78
N MET A 39 -26.06 -53.65 -17.66
CA MET A 39 -24.95 -53.53 -18.59
C MET A 39 -23.72 -53.00 -17.83
N MET A 40 -22.66 -53.79 -17.85
CA MET A 40 -21.36 -53.49 -17.25
C MET A 40 -20.64 -52.34 -17.98
N GLN A 41 -20.19 -51.37 -17.20
CA GLN A 41 -18.81 -50.85 -17.17
C GLN A 41 -18.10 -50.60 -18.51
N GLN A 42 -17.99 -49.32 -18.88
CA GLN A 42 -16.68 -48.78 -19.31
C GLN A 42 -16.42 -47.47 -18.58
N GLY A 43 -15.35 -47.50 -17.80
CA GLY A 43 -14.86 -46.41 -16.97
C GLY A 43 -14.50 -45.19 -17.80
N GLY A 44 -15.09 -44.08 -17.41
CA GLY A 44 -14.76 -42.74 -17.84
C GLY A 44 -15.30 -41.80 -16.80
N HIS A 45 -14.87 -41.97 -15.53
CA HIS A 45 -14.96 -40.90 -14.57
C HIS A 45 -14.13 -39.76 -15.14
N ALA A 46 -14.80 -38.86 -15.87
CA ALA A 46 -14.34 -37.51 -16.04
C ALA A 46 -14.30 -36.93 -14.62
N SER A 47 -13.16 -37.14 -13.96
CA SER A 47 -12.73 -36.31 -12.86
C SER A 47 -12.74 -34.90 -13.43
N GLN A 48 -13.85 -34.20 -13.23
CA GLN A 48 -13.84 -32.75 -13.21
C GLN A 48 -12.79 -32.43 -12.14
N HIS A 49 -11.55 -32.21 -12.58
CA HIS A 49 -10.62 -31.38 -11.83
C HIS A 49 -11.32 -30.05 -11.75
N GLN A 50 -12.10 -29.92 -10.67
CA GLN A 50 -12.50 -28.66 -10.11
C GLN A 50 -11.17 -27.97 -9.83
N MET A 51 -10.68 -27.23 -10.84
CA MET A 51 -9.61 -26.28 -10.69
C MET A 51 -10.15 -25.30 -9.67
N THR A 52 -9.91 -25.59 -8.39
CA THR A 52 -10.04 -24.62 -7.33
C THR A 52 -9.22 -23.44 -7.80
N GLN A 53 -9.91 -22.38 -8.22
CA GLN A 53 -9.25 -21.15 -8.57
C GLN A 53 -8.62 -20.64 -7.29
N GLU A 54 -7.33 -20.86 -7.16
CA GLU A 54 -6.56 -20.30 -6.06
C GLU A 54 -6.54 -18.78 -6.24
N PRO A 55 -6.77 -17.99 -5.18
CA PRO A 55 -6.62 -16.55 -5.25
C PRO A 55 -5.22 -16.19 -5.76
N THR A 56 -5.14 -15.54 -6.92
CA THR A 56 -3.86 -15.10 -7.54
C THR A 56 -3.59 -13.61 -7.33
N GLN A 57 -4.58 -12.85 -6.88
CA GLN A 57 -4.43 -11.43 -6.66
C GLN A 57 -3.86 -11.17 -5.27
N PRO A 58 -2.89 -10.25 -5.14
CA PRO A 58 -2.49 -9.78 -3.84
C PRO A 58 -3.68 -9.08 -3.18
N GLY A 59 -3.95 -9.41 -1.91
CA GLY A 59 -5.01 -8.74 -1.15
C GLY A 59 -4.72 -7.27 -0.82
N GLN A 60 -3.46 -6.81 -1.02
CA GLN A 60 -3.01 -5.45 -0.72
C GLN A 60 -1.73 -5.11 -1.52
N ASP A 61 -1.66 -3.90 -2.08
CA ASP A 61 -0.60 -3.47 -3.02
C ASP A 61 0.82 -3.49 -2.44
N ALA A 62 1.01 -3.07 -1.19
CA ALA A 62 2.34 -3.09 -0.56
C ALA A 62 2.82 -4.53 -0.31
N PHE A 63 1.91 -5.43 0.06
CA PHE A 63 2.20 -6.85 0.22
C PHE A 63 2.53 -7.50 -1.13
N ALA A 64 1.86 -7.10 -2.20
CA ALA A 64 2.20 -7.48 -3.57
C ALA A 64 3.64 -7.10 -3.92
N ALA A 65 4.00 -5.84 -3.66
CA ALA A 65 5.34 -5.33 -3.93
C ALA A 65 6.41 -6.09 -3.14
N VAL A 66 6.17 -6.35 -1.85
CA VAL A 66 7.10 -7.15 -1.03
C VAL A 66 7.20 -8.58 -1.55
N GLN A 67 6.07 -9.21 -1.89
CA GLN A 67 6.05 -10.57 -2.43
C GLN A 67 6.87 -10.68 -3.73
N GLU A 68 6.68 -9.76 -4.66
CA GLU A 68 7.44 -9.71 -5.91
C GLU A 68 8.95 -9.59 -5.64
N ILE A 69 9.35 -8.68 -4.74
CA ILE A 69 10.75 -8.49 -4.40
C ILE A 69 11.35 -9.72 -3.71
N VAL A 70 10.61 -10.38 -2.81
CA VAL A 70 11.05 -11.64 -2.19
C VAL A 70 11.26 -12.72 -3.24
N GLN A 71 10.34 -12.89 -4.20
CA GLN A 71 10.50 -13.86 -5.29
C GLN A 71 11.75 -13.58 -6.15
N ILE A 72 12.02 -12.31 -6.46
CA ILE A 72 13.23 -11.90 -7.19
C ILE A 72 14.50 -12.25 -6.40
N LEU A 73 14.51 -11.99 -5.08
CA LEU A 73 15.65 -12.29 -4.22
C LEU A 73 15.88 -13.81 -4.07
N GLU A 74 14.82 -14.60 -3.92
CA GLU A 74 14.88 -16.07 -3.85
C GLU A 74 15.36 -16.71 -5.16
N ALA A 75 15.00 -16.12 -6.31
CA ALA A 75 15.37 -16.64 -7.62
C ALA A 75 16.83 -16.32 -8.02
N ASP A 76 17.48 -15.30 -7.45
CA ASP A 76 18.89 -14.99 -7.74
C ASP A 76 19.83 -15.74 -6.77
N PRO A 77 20.60 -16.76 -7.24
CA PRO A 77 21.52 -17.51 -6.39
C PRO A 77 22.69 -16.66 -5.86
N ARG A 78 22.84 -15.41 -6.33
CA ARG A 78 23.86 -14.46 -5.87
C ARG A 78 23.34 -13.52 -4.77
N THR A 79 22.07 -13.62 -4.37
CA THR A 79 21.51 -12.83 -3.28
C THR A 79 22.31 -13.04 -1.99
N ASP A 80 22.86 -11.94 -1.47
CA ASP A 80 23.53 -11.93 -0.16
C ASP A 80 22.49 -11.75 0.94
N TRP A 81 21.98 -12.88 1.44
CA TRP A 81 20.96 -12.92 2.49
C TRP A 81 21.39 -12.26 3.80
N SER A 82 22.69 -12.03 4.02
CA SER A 82 23.17 -11.31 5.20
C SER A 82 22.92 -9.80 5.14
N LYS A 83 22.62 -9.26 3.94
CA LYS A 83 22.35 -7.83 3.70
C LYS A 83 20.89 -7.52 3.43
N VAL A 84 20.10 -8.54 3.06
CA VAL A 84 18.68 -8.36 2.75
C VAL A 84 17.95 -7.71 3.92
N ASN A 85 17.17 -6.67 3.64
CA ASN A 85 16.43 -5.92 4.64
C ASN A 85 15.00 -5.62 4.16
N ILE A 86 14.10 -6.58 4.35
CA ILE A 86 12.68 -6.44 3.99
C ILE A 86 11.96 -5.44 4.90
N ASP A 87 12.41 -5.28 6.16
CA ASP A 87 11.84 -4.29 7.06
C ASP A 87 12.09 -2.86 6.57
N ALA A 88 13.27 -2.57 6.04
CA ALA A 88 13.56 -1.27 5.40
C ALA A 88 12.66 -1.02 4.19
N LEU A 89 12.41 -2.04 3.35
CA LEU A 89 11.47 -1.91 2.24
C LEU A 89 10.04 -1.64 2.76
N ARG A 90 9.61 -2.35 3.81
CA ARG A 90 8.30 -2.14 4.44
C ARG A 90 8.17 -0.71 4.96
N GLU A 91 9.18 -0.19 5.64
CA GLU A 91 9.22 1.19 6.14
C GLU A 91 9.13 2.20 5.00
N HIS A 92 9.84 1.96 3.89
CA HIS A 92 9.74 2.79 2.70
C HIS A 92 8.31 2.80 2.11
N LEU A 93 7.67 1.63 2.01
CA LEU A 93 6.28 1.53 1.52
C LEU A 93 5.28 2.25 2.45
N VAL A 94 5.51 2.23 3.77
CA VAL A 94 4.74 3.04 4.73
C VAL A 94 4.95 4.53 4.46
N ASP A 95 6.18 4.96 4.22
CA ASP A 95 6.47 6.36 3.89
C ASP A 95 5.79 6.80 2.60
N MET A 96 5.84 5.98 1.56
CA MET A 96 5.12 6.22 0.31
C MET A 96 3.62 6.33 0.53
N SER A 97 3.03 5.41 1.29
CA SER A 97 1.60 5.41 1.60
C SER A 97 1.20 6.67 2.36
N ASN A 98 1.96 7.04 3.39
CA ASN A 98 1.71 8.25 4.18
C ASN A 98 1.77 9.52 3.33
N VAL A 99 2.80 9.67 2.49
CA VAL A 99 2.94 10.84 1.62
C VAL A 99 1.84 10.89 0.55
N THR A 100 1.41 9.75 0.05
CA THR A 100 0.41 9.66 -1.02
C THR A 100 -1.01 9.87 -0.51
N LEU A 101 -1.35 9.28 0.63
CA LEU A 101 -2.74 9.13 1.08
C LEU A 101 -3.07 9.89 2.37
N ALA A 102 -2.07 10.20 3.21
CA ALA A 102 -2.32 10.77 4.54
C ALA A 102 -1.78 12.21 4.72
N ALA A 103 -0.78 12.61 3.94
CA ALA A 103 -0.21 13.94 4.02
C ALA A 103 -1.18 15.02 3.49
N GLN A 104 -1.12 16.19 4.11
CA GLN A 104 -1.83 17.38 3.66
C GLN A 104 -0.89 18.24 2.83
N VAL A 105 -1.35 18.63 1.64
CA VAL A 105 -0.55 19.39 0.68
C VAL A 105 -1.22 20.73 0.41
N LYS A 106 -0.48 21.81 0.63
CA LYS A 106 -0.84 23.15 0.16
C LYS A 106 0.12 23.55 -0.97
N ALA A 107 -0.42 23.86 -2.14
CA ALA A 107 0.35 24.36 -3.28
C ALA A 107 0.23 25.88 -3.39
N GLU A 108 1.37 26.56 -3.47
CA GLU A 108 1.48 28.01 -3.58
C GLU A 108 2.34 28.35 -4.79
N PRO A 109 1.82 29.10 -5.79
CA PRO A 109 2.66 29.61 -6.86
C PRO A 109 3.80 30.47 -6.30
N PHE A 110 4.98 30.36 -6.87
CA PHE A 110 6.09 31.28 -6.60
C PHE A 110 6.86 31.56 -7.89
N GLU A 111 7.81 32.50 -7.86
CA GLU A 111 8.58 32.90 -9.04
C GLU A 111 9.25 31.70 -9.74
N GLY A 112 8.79 31.39 -10.95
CA GLY A 112 9.31 30.30 -11.78
C GLY A 112 8.92 28.89 -11.32
N GLY A 113 7.94 28.73 -10.42
CA GLY A 113 7.65 27.42 -9.85
C GLY A 113 6.42 27.31 -8.94
N ILE A 114 6.32 26.15 -8.25
CA ILE A 114 5.29 25.88 -7.23
C ILE A 114 5.95 25.39 -5.94
N ARG A 115 5.57 26.01 -4.82
CA ARG A 115 5.96 25.63 -3.47
C ARG A 115 4.88 24.75 -2.91
N TYR A 116 5.23 23.55 -2.48
CA TYR A 116 4.37 22.62 -1.80
C TYR A 116 4.72 22.62 -0.32
N VAL A 117 3.81 23.08 0.53
CA VAL A 117 3.90 22.89 1.97
C VAL A 117 3.19 21.59 2.30
N VAL A 118 3.95 20.58 2.72
CA VAL A 118 3.45 19.23 2.97
C VAL A 118 3.57 18.93 4.45
N THR A 119 2.45 18.56 5.07
CA THR A 119 2.36 18.38 6.52
C THR A 119 1.62 17.10 6.87
N GLY A 120 1.80 16.64 8.11
CA GLY A 120 1.11 15.47 8.64
C GLY A 120 1.03 15.51 10.17
N ALA A 121 0.47 14.45 10.74
CA ALA A 121 0.40 14.25 12.18
C ALA A 121 1.10 12.94 12.57
N GLY A 122 1.66 12.91 13.79
CA GLY A 122 2.34 11.74 14.33
C GLY A 122 3.39 11.16 13.35
N PRO A 123 3.31 9.87 12.99
CA PRO A 123 4.32 9.23 12.15
C PRO A 123 4.40 9.79 10.72
N VAL A 124 3.34 10.42 10.21
CA VAL A 124 3.31 11.00 8.85
C VAL A 124 4.35 12.12 8.69
N VAL A 125 4.64 12.86 9.77
CA VAL A 125 5.65 13.93 9.76
C VAL A 125 7.01 13.40 9.32
N GLY A 126 7.44 12.28 9.91
CA GLY A 126 8.72 11.65 9.59
C GLY A 126 8.76 11.12 8.15
N SER A 127 7.67 10.50 7.70
CA SER A 127 7.54 10.03 6.31
C SER A 127 7.68 11.16 5.29
N VAL A 128 6.99 12.28 5.53
CA VAL A 128 7.06 13.47 4.68
C VAL A 128 8.49 14.01 4.60
N GLN A 129 9.16 14.17 5.75
CA GLN A 129 10.51 14.71 5.81
C GLN A 129 11.53 13.84 5.07
N ARG A 130 11.52 12.52 5.31
CA ARG A 130 12.42 11.57 4.64
C ARG A 130 12.20 11.55 3.14
N MET A 131 10.96 11.35 2.70
CA MET A 131 10.63 11.19 1.27
C MET A 131 10.92 12.45 0.47
N ILE A 132 10.47 13.62 0.94
CA ILE A 132 10.60 14.87 0.18
C ILE A 132 12.07 15.29 0.08
N THR A 133 12.85 15.14 1.16
CA THR A 133 14.27 15.50 1.15
C THR A 133 15.05 14.60 0.21
N ALA A 134 14.84 13.28 0.28
CA ALA A 134 15.50 12.32 -0.59
C ALA A 134 15.13 12.52 -2.08
N HIS A 135 13.85 12.75 -2.38
CA HIS A 135 13.40 13.02 -3.75
C HIS A 135 13.97 14.32 -4.29
N ALA A 136 13.98 15.40 -3.50
CA ALA A 136 14.54 16.67 -3.94
C ALA A 136 16.04 16.55 -4.23
N ALA A 137 16.80 15.87 -3.37
CA ALA A 137 18.23 15.64 -3.59
C ALA A 137 18.49 14.86 -4.89
N THR A 138 17.70 13.83 -5.15
CA THR A 138 17.84 12.97 -6.33
C THR A 138 17.41 13.66 -7.63
N MET A 139 16.32 14.41 -7.59
CA MET A 139 15.67 14.98 -8.78
C MET A 139 16.19 16.37 -9.15
N ASN A 140 16.95 17.04 -8.28
CA ASN A 140 17.44 18.38 -8.57
C ASN A 140 18.38 18.38 -9.78
N GLY A 141 18.03 19.16 -10.81
CA GLY A 141 18.74 19.23 -12.08
C GLY A 141 18.30 18.15 -13.09
N TYR A 142 17.54 17.13 -12.66
CA TYR A 142 17.02 16.11 -13.55
C TYR A 142 16.02 16.74 -14.54
N THR A 143 16.24 16.56 -15.83
CA THR A 143 15.47 17.20 -16.93
C THR A 143 15.49 18.75 -16.92
N GLY A 144 16.43 19.38 -16.22
CA GLY A 144 16.50 20.84 -16.08
C GLY A 144 15.50 21.43 -15.08
N TRP A 145 14.76 20.59 -14.34
CA TRP A 145 13.91 21.03 -13.23
C TRP A 145 14.76 21.18 -11.96
N GLN A 146 14.47 22.18 -11.14
CA GLN A 146 15.17 22.40 -9.88
C GLN A 146 14.28 22.03 -8.71
N PHE A 147 14.82 21.29 -7.76
CA PHE A 147 14.12 20.82 -6.57
C PHE A 147 14.88 21.26 -5.33
N LYS A 148 14.17 21.83 -4.37
CA LYS A 148 14.72 22.18 -3.06
C LYS A 148 13.74 21.78 -1.97
N ALA A 149 14.21 20.93 -1.06
CA ALA A 149 13.47 20.55 0.13
C ALA A 149 13.98 21.30 1.36
N THR A 150 13.10 21.57 2.31
CA THR A 150 13.46 22.06 3.64
C THR A 150 12.50 21.47 4.66
N ASN A 151 13.03 20.77 5.66
CA ASN A 151 12.21 20.24 6.75
C ASN A 151 11.66 21.40 7.59
N VAL A 152 10.41 21.28 8.00
CA VAL A 152 9.73 22.22 8.88
C VAL A 152 9.05 21.47 10.02
N GLU A 153 8.59 22.18 11.03
CA GLU A 153 7.72 21.58 12.04
C GLU A 153 6.46 21.00 11.38
N GLY A 154 6.16 19.73 11.68
CA GLY A 154 4.99 19.04 11.12
C GLY A 154 5.14 18.53 9.69
N GLY A 155 6.28 18.71 9.02
CA GLY A 155 6.52 18.13 7.69
C GLY A 155 7.71 18.73 6.93
N ALA A 156 7.52 19.04 5.65
CA ALA A 156 8.55 19.62 4.80
C ALA A 156 7.95 20.54 3.72
N VAL A 157 8.76 21.49 3.27
CA VAL A 157 8.48 22.35 2.11
C VAL A 157 9.29 21.86 0.93
N LEU A 158 8.63 21.65 -0.21
CA LEU A 158 9.25 21.37 -1.50
C LEU A 158 9.05 22.55 -2.45
N GLU A 159 10.13 23.13 -2.94
CA GLU A 159 10.10 24.12 -4.01
C GLU A 159 10.54 23.47 -5.32
N VAL A 160 9.71 23.60 -6.36
CA VAL A 160 10.01 23.09 -7.70
C VAL A 160 10.01 24.24 -8.70
N ARG A 161 11.14 24.49 -9.36
CA ARG A 161 11.26 25.44 -10.48
C ARG A 161 11.41 24.71 -11.80
N VAL A 162 10.79 25.24 -12.85
CA VAL A 162 10.77 24.61 -14.18
C VAL A 162 10.95 25.67 -15.27
N PRO A 163 11.42 25.28 -16.48
CA PRO A 163 11.34 26.14 -17.65
C PRO A 163 9.89 26.57 -17.91
N GLU A 164 9.69 27.76 -18.51
CA GLU A 164 8.36 28.30 -18.78
C GLU A 164 7.48 27.34 -19.60
N SER A 165 8.08 26.64 -20.57
CA SER A 165 7.41 25.62 -21.39
C SER A 165 6.78 24.48 -20.58
N ASP A 166 7.29 24.21 -19.37
CA ASP A 166 6.86 23.15 -18.48
C ASP A 166 5.94 23.65 -17.35
N ALA A 167 5.66 24.95 -17.26
CA ALA A 167 4.84 25.52 -16.19
C ALA A 167 3.43 24.88 -16.13
N ALA A 168 2.81 24.67 -17.29
CA ALA A 168 1.51 23.99 -17.38
C ALA A 168 1.60 22.52 -16.92
N LYS A 169 2.70 21.84 -17.24
CA LYS A 169 2.96 20.45 -16.83
C LYS A 169 3.16 20.34 -15.32
N LEU A 170 3.97 21.22 -14.72
CA LEU A 170 4.16 21.28 -13.27
C LEU A 170 2.82 21.47 -12.54
N LYS A 171 1.99 22.40 -13.03
CA LYS A 171 0.66 22.63 -12.46
C LYS A 171 -0.26 21.42 -12.58
N ALA A 172 -0.26 20.74 -13.73
CA ALA A 172 -1.12 19.57 -13.97
C ALA A 172 -0.70 18.35 -13.13
N LEU A 173 0.61 18.14 -12.93
CA LEU A 173 1.12 17.05 -12.09
C LEU A 173 0.75 17.22 -10.62
N GLY A 174 0.74 18.46 -10.13
CA GLY A 174 0.61 18.74 -8.70
C GLY A 174 1.74 18.10 -7.89
N PHE A 175 1.58 18.04 -6.57
CA PHE A 175 2.63 17.48 -5.70
C PHE A 175 2.86 15.99 -5.95
N ILE A 176 1.80 15.18 -5.97
CA ILE A 176 1.99 13.73 -6.06
C ILE A 176 2.54 13.32 -7.42
N GLY A 177 2.06 13.93 -8.51
CA GLY A 177 2.61 13.67 -9.85
C GLY A 177 4.06 14.11 -9.98
N VAL A 178 4.49 15.14 -9.24
CA VAL A 178 5.90 15.53 -9.14
C VAL A 178 6.72 14.47 -8.38
N MET A 179 6.19 13.96 -7.26
CA MET A 179 6.89 12.94 -6.45
C MET A 179 7.04 11.61 -7.17
N THR A 180 6.14 11.26 -8.09
CA THR A 180 6.24 10.05 -8.91
C THR A 180 7.11 10.21 -10.16
N ARG A 181 7.74 11.37 -10.37
CA ARG A 181 8.69 11.56 -11.46
C ARG A 181 10.07 11.06 -11.06
N GLY A 182 10.77 10.46 -12.02
CA GLY A 182 12.15 10.03 -11.84
C GLY A 182 12.27 8.51 -11.90
N MET A 183 13.19 7.96 -11.10
CA MET A 183 13.56 6.55 -11.11
C MET A 183 12.35 5.60 -11.04
N HIS A 184 12.55 4.40 -11.59
CA HIS A 184 11.58 3.31 -11.51
C HIS A 184 11.48 2.83 -10.05
N HIS A 185 10.37 3.11 -9.36
CA HIS A 185 10.18 2.74 -7.96
C HIS A 185 10.40 1.23 -7.70
N GLN A 186 10.18 0.37 -8.69
CA GLN A 186 10.45 -1.06 -8.59
C GLN A 186 11.94 -1.36 -8.40
N GLU A 187 12.82 -0.75 -9.19
CA GLU A 187 14.28 -0.90 -9.05
C GLU A 187 14.74 -0.32 -7.72
N HIS A 188 14.17 0.81 -7.33
CA HIS A 188 14.39 1.43 -6.03
C HIS A 188 14.02 0.48 -4.86
N HIS A 189 12.86 -0.17 -4.93
CA HIS A 189 12.42 -1.14 -3.92
C HIS A 189 13.39 -2.32 -3.82
N LEU A 190 13.89 -2.83 -4.95
CA LEU A 190 14.85 -3.91 -4.97
C LEU A 190 16.19 -3.51 -4.34
N MET A 191 16.68 -2.29 -4.60
CA MET A 191 17.88 -1.76 -3.96
C MET A 191 17.73 -1.69 -2.44
N ILE A 192 16.62 -1.13 -1.93
CA ILE A 192 16.35 -1.08 -0.48
C ILE A 192 16.30 -2.48 0.11
N ALA A 193 15.61 -3.42 -0.54
CA ALA A 193 15.50 -4.78 -0.07
C ALA A 193 16.83 -5.52 -0.04
N ARG A 194 17.81 -5.14 -0.87
CA ARG A 194 19.19 -5.63 -0.84
C ARG A 194 20.06 -4.96 0.24
N GLY A 195 19.51 -4.02 1.01
CA GLY A 195 20.23 -3.24 2.01
C GLY A 195 21.05 -2.08 1.43
N GLU A 196 20.76 -1.67 0.19
CA GLU A 196 21.43 -0.57 -0.47
C GLU A 196 20.76 0.78 -0.14
N HIS A 197 21.48 1.88 -0.38
CA HIS A 197 20.99 3.24 -0.17
C HIS A 197 20.75 3.90 -1.53
N PRO A 198 19.53 3.80 -2.10
CA PRO A 198 19.26 4.29 -3.45
C PRO A 198 19.32 5.81 -3.61
N HIS A 199 19.54 6.54 -2.52
CA HIS A 199 19.66 8.00 -2.50
C HIS A 199 21.03 8.49 -1.98
N GLY A 200 21.98 7.58 -1.71
CA GLY A 200 23.33 7.91 -1.22
C GLY A 200 23.43 8.16 0.28
#